data_AF-A0A803Y3T4-F1
#
_entry.id   AF-A0A803Y3T4-F1
#
_cell.length_a   1.000
_cell.length_b   1.000
_cell.length_c   1.000
_cell.angle_alpha   90.00
_cell.angle_beta   90.00
_cell.angle_gamma   90.00
#
_symmetry.space_group_name_H-M   'P 1'
#
loop_
_entity.id
_entity.type
_entity.pdbx_description
1 polymer ?
#
loop_
_entity_poly.entity_id
_entity_poly.type
_entity_poly.pdbx_seq_one_letter_code
_entity_poly.pdbx_strand_id
1 'polypeptide(L)' 'MGFLPDLSPITWLLLVAFLSLLVLYGIWPYQTFKKLGIPGPQPVPFLGTFLGYQQGILNFDQMCFEKYGKIWG' A
#
# COMPACT_ATOMS: atom_id res chain seq x y z
N MET A 1 3.84 18.69 28.76
CA MET A 1 4.67 17.57 28.26
C MET A 1 3.94 16.28 28.58
N GLY A 2 3.81 15.39 27.60
CA GLY A 2 3.05 14.15 27.69
C GLY A 2 2.17 13.95 26.44
N PHE A 3 2.78 13.77 25.27
CA PHE A 3 2.06 13.50 24.02
C PHE A 3 1.59 12.04 23.90
N LEU A 4 2.08 11.15 24.79
CA LEU A 4 1.79 9.73 24.77
C LEU A 4 1.11 9.30 26.07
N PRO A 5 0.10 8.42 26.00
CA PRO A 5 -0.57 7.91 27.18
C PRO A 5 0.36 6.99 27.98
N ASP A 6 0.33 7.11 29.32
CA ASP A 6 1.05 6.21 30.25
C ASP A 6 0.38 4.82 30.28
N LEU A 7 0.56 4.07 29.20
CA LEU A 7 0.06 2.71 29.05
C LEU A 7 1.09 1.69 29.57
N SER A 8 0.61 0.55 30.09
CA SER A 8 1.45 -0.57 30.51
C SER A 8 2.37 -1.05 29.35
N PRO A 9 3.58 -1.56 29.62
CA PRO A 9 4.47 -2.12 28.59
C PRO A 9 3.79 -3.20 27.72
N ILE A 10 2.87 -3.98 28.32
CA ILE A 10 2.11 -5.02 27.62
C ILE A 10 1.17 -4.42 26.58
N THR A 11 0.47 -3.33 26.92
CA THR A 11 -0.43 -2.63 26.00
C THR A 11 0.33 -1.99 24.84
N TRP A 12 1.53 -1.45 25.08
CA TRP A 12 2.41 -0.95 24.01
C TRP A 12 2.85 -2.07 23.06
N LEU A 13 3.25 -3.22 23.60
CA LEU A 13 3.66 -4.37 22.81
C LEU A 13 2.50 -4.88 21.94
N LEU A 14 1.31 -5.00 22.51
CA LEU A 14 0.10 -5.45 21.79
C LEU A 14 -0.28 -4.45 20.70
N LEU A 15 -0.17 -3.14 20.96
CA LEU A 15 -0.46 -2.08 20.01
C LEU A 15 0.52 -2.11 18.83
N VAL A 16 1.83 -2.24 19.09
CA VAL A 16 2.84 -2.39 18.03
C VAL A 16 2.61 -3.66 17.21
N ALA A 17 2.30 -4.78 17.87
CA ALA A 17 1.97 -6.03 17.18
C ALA A 17 0.75 -5.84 16.28
N PHE A 18 -0.33 -5.25 16.80
CA PHE A 18 -1.54 -4.97 16.04
C PHE A 18 -1.27 -4.07 14.82
N LEU A 19 -0.52 -2.97 14.98
CA LEU A 19 -0.14 -2.09 13.87
C LEU A 19 0.71 -2.83 12.82
N SER A 20 1.63 -3.68 13.25
CA SER A 20 2.46 -4.47 12.33
C SER A 20 1.62 -5.46 11.51
N LEU A 21 0.66 -6.15 12.14
CA LEU A 21 -0.27 -7.04 11.46
C LEU A 21 -1.15 -6.26 10.48
N LEU A 22 -1.63 -5.08 10.88
CA LEU A 22 -2.46 -4.23 10.04
C LEU A 22 -1.71 -3.86 8.76
N VAL A 23 -0.48 -3.38 8.86
CA VAL A 23 0.38 -3.05 7.71
C VAL A 23 0.68 -4.28 6.84
N LEU A 24 1.02 -5.41 7.45
CA LEU A 24 1.24 -6.68 6.74
C LEU A 24 0.02 -7.07 5.90
N TYR A 25 -1.16 -7.04 6.50
CA TYR A 25 -2.41 -7.37 5.83
C TYR A 25 -2.76 -6.39 4.72
N GLY A 26 -2.48 -5.09 4.94
CA GLY A 26 -2.65 -4.05 3.93
C GLY A 26 -1.73 -4.21 2.72
N ILE A 27 -0.53 -4.78 2.88
CA ILE A 27 0.45 -4.95 1.79
C ILE A 27 0.31 -6.30 1.09
N TRP A 28 -0.11 -7.33 1.82
CA TRP A 28 -0.19 -8.71 1.32
C TRP A 28 -0.90 -8.89 -0.03
N PRO A 29 -2.09 -8.31 -0.31
CA PRO A 29 -2.79 -8.53 -1.57
C PRO A 29 -2.04 -7.96 -2.79
N TYR A 30 -1.23 -6.92 -2.60
CA TYR A 30 -0.49 -6.24 -3.65
C TYR A 30 0.71 -7.03 -4.19
N GLN A 31 1.06 -8.15 -3.58
CA GLN A 31 2.17 -8.97 -4.03
C GLN A 31 1.81 -9.88 -5.22
N THR A 32 0.53 -9.98 -5.59
CA THR A 32 0.05 -10.92 -6.62
C THR A 32 0.67 -10.66 -7.99
N PHE A 33 0.57 -9.44 -8.51
CA PHE A 33 1.16 -9.08 -9.82
C PHE A 33 2.68 -9.16 -9.81
N LYS A 34 3.30 -8.77 -8.69
CA LYS A 34 4.75 -8.92 -8.49
C LYS A 34 5.20 -10.38 -8.57
N LYS A 35 4.43 -11.32 -8.00
CA LYS A 35 4.70 -12.77 -8.08
C LYS A 35 4.56 -13.32 -9.51
N LEU A 36 3.66 -12.73 -10.31
CA LEU A 36 3.44 -13.08 -11.71
C LEU A 36 4.45 -12.42 -12.66
N GLY A 37 5.37 -11.58 -12.15
CA GLY A 37 6.33 -10.84 -12.97
C GLY A 37 5.71 -9.73 -13.81
N ILE A 38 4.47 -9.32 -13.49
CA ILE A 38 3.77 -8.25 -14.19
C ILE A 38 4.24 -6.92 -13.60
N PRO A 39 4.78 -6.00 -14.43
CA PRO A 39 5.19 -4.68 -13.98
C PRO A 39 3.96 -3.79 -13.75
N GLY A 40 4.00 -2.93 -12.74
CA GLY A 40 2.90 -2.02 -12.47
C GLY A 40 3.21 -0.93 -11.46
N PRO A 41 2.30 0.04 -11.30
CA PRO A 41 2.44 1.14 -10.36
C PRO A 41 2.44 0.61 -8.91
N GLN A 42 3.37 1.11 -8.10
CA GLN A 42 3.53 0.66 -6.72
C GLN A 42 2.30 1.08 -5.89
N PRO A 43 1.54 0.13 -5.33
CA PRO A 43 0.37 0.43 -4.52
C PRO A 43 0.78 0.94 -3.14
N VAL A 44 0.03 1.92 -2.65
CA VAL A 44 0.12 2.41 -1.27
C VAL A 44 -0.64 1.43 -0.35
N PRO A 45 -0.12 1.10 0.84
CA PRO A 45 -0.85 0.26 1.79
C PRO A 45 -2.28 0.78 2.02
N PHE A 46 -3.28 -0.11 2.03
CA PHE A 46 -4.72 0.17 2.15
C PHE A 46 -5.39 0.91 0.98
N LEU A 47 -4.73 1.89 0.37
CA LEU A 47 -5.29 2.71 -0.72
C LEU A 47 -5.05 2.13 -2.12
N GLY A 48 -4.01 1.31 -2.28
CA GLY A 48 -3.60 0.81 -3.58
C GLY A 48 -3.07 1.92 -4.48
N THR A 49 -3.49 1.92 -5.74
CA THR A 49 -3.09 2.89 -6.77
C THR A 49 -4.07 4.05 -6.91
N PHE A 50 -5.05 4.17 -6.00
CA PHE A 50 -6.17 5.10 -6.13
C PHE A 50 -5.75 6.58 -6.19
N LEU A 51 -4.63 6.93 -5.54
CA LEU A 51 -4.07 8.27 -5.60
C LEU A 51 -3.62 8.66 -7.02
N GLY A 52 -3.26 7.69 -7.85
CA GLY A 52 -2.94 7.93 -9.27
C GLY A 52 -4.13 8.43 -10.08
N TYR A 53 -5.36 8.12 -9.66
CA TYR A 53 -6.57 8.58 -10.33
C TYR A 53 -6.92 10.05 -10.07
N GLN A 54 -6.19 10.75 -9.19
CA GLN A 54 -6.38 12.19 -8.97
C GLN A 54 -6.19 13.01 -10.25
N GLN A 55 -5.37 12.51 -11.18
CA GLN A 55 -5.09 13.14 -12.49
C GLN A 55 -6.05 12.67 -13.59
N GLY A 56 -7.04 11.83 -13.26
CA GLY A 56 -7.99 11.21 -14.18
C GLY A 56 -7.60 9.80 -14.59
N ILE A 57 -8.60 8.93 -14.78
CA ILE A 57 -8.42 7.51 -15.13
C ILE A 57 -7.66 7.36 -16.45
N LEU A 58 -8.03 8.11 -17.49
CA LEU A 58 -7.41 8.02 -18.82
C LEU A 58 -5.93 8.42 -18.81
N ASN A 59 -5.59 9.49 -18.08
CA ASN A 59 -4.21 9.95 -17.97
C ASN A 59 -3.33 8.95 -17.20
N PHE A 60 -3.90 8.36 -16.14
CA PHE A 60 -3.22 7.32 -15.38
C PHE A 60 -2.98 6.05 -16.22
N ASP A 61 -3.97 5.61 -16.97
CA ASP A 61 -3.86 4.47 -17.89
C ASP A 61 -2.80 4.71 -18.96
N GLN A 62 -2.80 5.90 -19.58
CA GLN A 62 -1.81 6.28 -20.59
C GLN A 62 -0.39 6.26 -20.00
N MET A 63 -0.19 6.87 -18.82
CA MET A 63 1.11 6.88 -18.15
C MET A 63 1.60 5.47 -17.79
N CYS A 64 0.69 4.60 -17.34
CA CYS A 64 1.03 3.21 -17.03
C CYS A 64 1.37 2.42 -18.29
N PHE A 65 0.64 2.63 -19.39
CA PHE A 65 0.94 2.00 -20.67
C PHE A 65 2.29 2.46 -21.24
N GLU A 66 2.60 3.75 -21.19
CA GLU A 66 3.89 4.29 -21.64
C GLU A 66 5.07 3.77 -20.80
N LYS A 67 4.86 3.57 -19.49
CA LYS A 67 5.93 3.17 -18.56
C LYS A 67 6.13 1.66 -18.44
N TYR A 68 5.06 0.89 -18.44
CA TYR A 68 5.07 -0.56 -18.17
C TYR A 68 4.74 -1.39 -19.42
N GLY A 69 4.23 -0.76 -20.47
CA GLY A 69 3.93 -1.39 -21.76
C GLY A 69 2.52 -1.97 -21.85
N LYS A 70 2.36 -2.92 -22.76
CA LYS A 70 1.05 -3.49 -23.13
C LYS A 70 0.33 -4.22 -21.99
N ILE A 71 1.07 -4.76 -21.03
CA ILE A 71 0.53 -5.52 -19.90
C ILE A 71 1.09 -4.90 -18.63
N TRP A 72 0.20 -4.43 -17.76
CA TRP A 72 0.57 -3.87 -16.47
C TRP A 72 -0.52 -4.13 -15.42
N GLY A 73 -0.16 -4.15 -14.13
CA GLY A 73 -1.07 -4.46 -13.02
C GLY A 73 -0.49 -4.17 -11.65
#